data_AF-A0AAP8GFP6-F1
#
_entry.id   AF-A0AAP8GFP6-F1
#
_cell.length_a   1.000
_cell.length_b   1.000
_cell.length_c   1.000
_cell.angle_alpha   90.00
_cell.angle_beta   90.00
_cell.angle_gamma   90.00
#
_symmetry.space_group_name_H-M   'P 1'
#
loop_
_entity.id
_entity.type
_entity.pdbx_description
1 polymer ?
#
loop_
_entity_poly.entity_id
_entity_poly.type
_entity_poly.pdbx_seq_one_letter_code
_entity_poly.pdbx_strand_id
1 'polypeptide(L)'
;TAGATGSSAAQIMAQRTGVSASTWAAIIARESNGQVNAYNPSGASGLFQTMPGWGPTNTVDQQINAAVKAYKAQGLGAWGF
;
A
#
# COMPACT_ATOMS: atom_id res chain seq x y z
N THR A 1 13.04 -3.43 2.53
CA THR A 1 12.17 -4.63 2.49
C THR A 1 10.77 -4.22 2.95
N ALA A 2 9.75 -5.08 2.88
CA ALA A 2 8.42 -4.73 3.40
C ALA A 2 8.35 -4.66 4.95
N GLY A 3 9.33 -5.25 5.65
CA GLY A 3 9.27 -5.41 7.10
C GLY A 3 8.15 -6.35 7.56
N ALA A 4 8.01 -6.54 8.87
CA ALA A 4 6.98 -7.41 9.44
C ALA A 4 5.57 -6.85 9.19
N THR A 5 5.33 -5.58 9.52
CA THR A 5 4.04 -4.92 9.32
C THR A 5 3.65 -4.85 7.85
N GLY A 6 4.58 -4.51 6.97
CA GLY A 6 4.31 -4.50 5.53
C GLY A 6 4.07 -5.91 4.96
N SER A 7 4.74 -6.94 5.46
CA SER A 7 4.46 -8.33 5.08
C SER A 7 3.03 -8.75 5.48
N SER A 8 2.58 -8.40 6.68
CA SER A 8 1.20 -8.64 7.11
C SER A 8 0.19 -7.87 6.25
N ALA A 9 0.46 -6.59 5.95
CA ALA A 9 -0.37 -5.79 5.06
C ALA A 9 -0.42 -6.38 3.64
N ALA A 10 0.69 -6.90 3.13
CA ALA A 10 0.77 -7.54 1.82
C ALA A 10 -0.08 -8.83 1.74
N GLN A 11 -0.14 -9.62 2.81
CA GLN A 11 -1.03 -10.79 2.89
C GLN A 11 -2.50 -10.38 2.85
N ILE A 12 -2.89 -9.34 3.59
CA ILE A 12 -4.25 -8.81 3.58
C ILE A 12 -4.60 -8.27 2.20
N MET A 13 -3.69 -7.53 1.56
CA MET A 13 -3.88 -7.06 0.20
C MET A 13 -4.10 -8.23 -0.77
N ALA A 14 -3.33 -9.30 -0.65
CA ALA A 14 -3.50 -10.47 -1.51
C ALA A 14 -4.89 -11.11 -1.39
N GLN A 15 -5.38 -11.26 -0.16
CA GLN A 15 -6.73 -11.76 0.09
C GLN A 15 -7.82 -10.87 -0.50
N ARG A 16 -7.62 -9.55 -0.49
CA ARG A 16 -8.63 -8.56 -0.91
C ARG A 16 -8.61 -8.23 -2.40
N THR A 17 -7.52 -8.53 -3.08
CA THR A 17 -7.28 -8.10 -4.48
C THR A 17 -7.08 -9.26 -5.44
N GLY A 18 -6.72 -10.44 -4.94
CA GLY A 18 -6.33 -11.61 -5.75
C GLY A 18 -4.90 -11.55 -6.31
N VAL A 19 -4.20 -10.41 -6.17
CA VAL A 19 -2.78 -10.27 -6.53
C VAL A 19 -1.91 -10.92 -5.46
N SER A 20 -0.79 -11.55 -5.83
CA SER A 20 0.06 -12.25 -4.87
C SER A 20 0.61 -11.33 -3.76
N ALA A 21 0.80 -11.89 -2.57
CA ALA A 21 1.41 -11.16 -1.46
C ALA A 21 2.85 -10.71 -1.79
N SER A 22 3.58 -11.46 -2.63
CA SER A 22 4.92 -11.09 -3.07
C SER A 22 4.93 -9.80 -3.90
N THR A 23 3.93 -9.58 -4.75
CA THR A 23 3.77 -8.32 -5.50
C THR A 23 3.49 -7.16 -4.56
N TRP A 24 2.59 -7.32 -3.60
CA TRP A 24 2.30 -6.27 -2.61
C TRP A 24 3.50 -5.97 -1.71
N ALA A 25 4.25 -6.99 -1.30
CA ALA A 25 5.49 -6.81 -0.54
C ALA A 25 6.56 -6.07 -1.36
N ALA A 26 6.64 -6.32 -2.67
CA ALA A 26 7.53 -5.59 -3.57
C ALA A 26 7.12 -4.12 -3.71
N ILE A 27 5.82 -3.83 -3.86
CA ILE A 27 5.27 -2.47 -3.84
C ILE A 27 5.67 -1.77 -2.53
N ILE A 28 5.36 -2.35 -1.37
CA ILE A 28 5.67 -1.73 -0.07
C ILE A 28 7.18 -1.49 0.10
N ALA A 29 8.00 -2.45 -0.32
CA ALA A 29 9.45 -2.31 -0.23
C ALA A 29 9.97 -1.14 -1.09
N ARG A 30 9.40 -0.92 -2.28
CA ARG A 30 9.76 0.19 -3.17
C ARG A 30 9.21 1.53 -2.68
N GLU A 31 7.95 1.56 -2.29
CA GLU A 31 7.21 2.79 -1.97
C GLU A 31 7.61 3.39 -0.63
N SER A 32 7.78 2.57 0.40
CA SER A 32 7.99 3.05 1.78
C SER A 32 9.15 2.41 2.50
N ASN A 33 9.81 1.42 1.88
CA ASN A 33 10.78 0.56 2.57
C ASN A 33 10.20 -0.05 3.87
N GLY A 34 8.88 -0.32 3.90
CA GLY A 34 8.18 -0.88 5.06
C GLY A 34 7.87 0.13 6.17
N GLN A 35 8.09 1.43 5.95
CA GLN A 35 7.84 2.47 6.95
C GLN A 35 6.36 2.89 6.95
N VAL A 36 5.65 2.57 8.03
CA VAL A 36 4.22 2.92 8.18
C VAL A 36 3.96 4.44 8.21
N ASN A 37 4.97 5.23 8.55
CA ASN A 37 4.89 6.70 8.62
C ASN A 37 5.59 7.39 7.43
N ALA A 38 5.92 6.64 6.37
CA ALA A 38 6.50 7.25 5.16
C ALA A 38 5.54 8.29 4.60
N TYR A 39 6.06 9.45 4.26
CA TYR A 39 5.31 10.56 3.68
C TYR A 39 6.18 11.25 2.64
N ASN A 40 5.59 11.57 1.49
CA ASN A 40 6.27 12.35 0.45
C ASN A 40 5.58 13.72 0.22
N PRO A 41 6.31 14.73 -0.30
CA PRO A 41 5.76 16.07 -0.51
C PRO A 41 4.56 16.14 -1.48
N SER A 42 4.35 15.11 -2.31
CA SER A 42 3.18 14.95 -3.17
C SER A 42 1.89 14.66 -2.38
N GLY A 43 2.02 14.34 -1.09
CA GLY A 43 0.92 13.98 -0.19
C GLY A 43 0.67 12.48 -0.05
N ALA A 44 1.39 11.64 -0.81
CA ALA A 44 1.28 10.20 -0.70
C ALA A 44 1.93 9.71 0.61
N SER A 45 1.32 8.71 1.24
CA SER A 45 1.70 8.32 2.60
C SER A 45 1.46 6.85 2.93
N GLY A 46 2.14 6.37 3.97
CA GLY A 46 2.04 5.02 4.49
C GLY A 46 2.78 3.98 3.66
N LEU A 47 2.51 2.70 3.98
CA LEU A 47 3.17 1.53 3.41
C LEU A 47 3.12 1.49 1.88
N PHE A 48 2.00 1.91 1.31
CA PHE A 48 1.73 1.88 -0.13
C PHE A 48 1.91 3.23 -0.81
N GLN A 49 2.33 4.27 -0.08
CA GLN A 49 2.38 5.65 -0.58
C GLN A 49 1.08 6.05 -1.29
N THR A 50 -0.07 5.75 -0.67
CA THR A 50 -1.37 6.01 -1.28
C THR A 50 -1.71 7.48 -1.19
N MET A 51 -2.22 8.06 -2.28
CA MET A 51 -2.69 9.45 -2.31
C MET A 51 -3.93 9.66 -1.43
N PRO A 52 -4.07 10.82 -0.76
CA PRO A 52 -5.13 11.08 0.23
C PRO A 52 -6.55 11.05 -0.34
N GLY A 53 -6.71 11.21 -1.67
CA GLY A 53 -8.01 11.10 -2.35
C GLY A 53 -8.67 9.72 -2.24
N TRP A 54 -7.91 8.67 -1.92
CA TRP A 54 -8.45 7.31 -1.74
C TRP A 54 -8.97 7.04 -0.32
N GLY A 55 -8.62 7.89 0.64
CA GLY A 55 -8.99 7.76 2.04
C GLY A 55 -7.84 8.10 3.00
N PRO A 56 -8.09 8.03 4.31
CA PRO A 56 -7.08 8.29 5.31
C PRO A 56 -5.98 7.21 5.30
N THR A 57 -4.81 7.57 5.83
CA THR A 57 -3.61 6.71 5.88
C THR A 57 -2.94 6.75 7.26
N ASN A 58 -3.66 7.16 8.31
CA ASN A 58 -3.09 7.40 9.64
C ASN A 58 -2.80 6.10 10.41
N THR A 59 -3.51 5.02 10.09
CA THR A 59 -3.28 3.68 10.64
C THR A 59 -3.03 2.67 9.53
N VAL A 60 -2.41 1.53 9.86
CA VAL A 60 -2.14 0.45 8.88
C VAL A 60 -3.43 -0.02 8.20
N ASP A 61 -4.52 -0.21 8.97
CA ASP A 61 -5.82 -0.60 8.40
C ASP A 61 -6.38 0.45 7.43
N GLN A 62 -6.21 1.73 7.76
CA GLN A 62 -6.60 2.82 6.86
C GLN A 62 -5.76 2.82 5.57
N GLN A 63 -4.44 2.61 5.68
CA GLN A 63 -3.55 2.49 4.52
C GLN A 63 -3.93 1.31 3.62
N ILE A 64 -4.24 0.15 4.19
CA ILE A 64 -4.73 -1.02 3.45
C ILE A 64 -6.06 -0.71 2.76
N ASN A 65 -7.01 -0.10 3.47
CA ASN A 65 -8.31 0.25 2.89
C ASN A 65 -8.20 1.27 1.74
N ALA A 66 -7.34 2.28 1.88
CA ALA A 66 -7.06 3.26 0.83
C ALA A 66 -6.39 2.59 -0.38
N ALA A 67 -5.39 1.73 -0.15
CA ALA A 67 -4.72 0.97 -1.22
C ALA A 67 -5.69 0.04 -1.96
N VAL A 68 -6.59 -0.67 -1.25
CA VAL A 68 -7.62 -1.50 -1.92
C VAL A 68 -8.56 -0.66 -2.79
N LYS A 69 -8.92 0.56 -2.38
CA LYS A 69 -9.74 1.45 -3.21
C LYS A 69 -8.98 1.90 -4.46
N ALA A 70 -7.72 2.32 -4.32
CA ALA A 70 -6.86 2.67 -5.44
C ALA A 70 -6.72 1.51 -6.43
N TYR A 71 -6.45 0.30 -5.93
CA TYR A 71 -6.37 -0.91 -6.74
C TYR A 71 -7.67 -1.22 -7.48
N LYS A 72 -8.83 -1.14 -6.81
CA LYS A 72 -10.12 -1.41 -7.46
C LYS A 72 -10.43 -0.42 -8.58
N ALA A 73 -9.90 0.80 -8.52
CA ALA A 73 -10.13 1.82 -9.53
C ALA A 73 -9.10 1.82 -10.68
N GLN A 74 -7.84 1.49 -10.38
CA GLN A 74 -6.71 1.68 -11.32
C GLN A 74 -5.87 0.41 -11.54
N GLY A 75 -6.21 -0.70 -10.87
CA GLY A 75 -5.39 -1.91 -10.85
C GLY A 75 -4.01 -1.66 -10.23
N LEU A 76 -3.02 -2.44 -10.67
CA LEU A 76 -1.62 -2.27 -10.29
C LEU A 76 -0.96 -1.01 -10.90
N GLY A 77 -1.60 -0.41 -11.91
CA GLY A 77 -1.17 0.83 -12.54
C GLY A 77 -1.08 2.02 -11.56
N ALA A 78 -1.81 2.00 -10.44
CA ALA A 78 -1.66 2.98 -9.36
C ALA A 78 -0.23 3.02 -8.76
N TRP A 79 0.55 1.96 -8.94
CA TRP A 79 1.94 1.85 -8.54
C TRP A 79 2.85 1.54 -9.74
N GLY A 80 2.41 1.75 -10.99
CA GLY A 80 3.24 1.46 -12.17
C GLY A 80 3.69 -0.01 -12.28
N PHE A 81 2.84 -0.95 -11.86
CA PHE A 81 3.01 -2.40 -12.01
C PHE A 81 1.99 -2.97 -13.00
#